data_AF-A0A645BUX1-F1
#
_entry.id   AF-A0A645BUX1-F1
#
_cell.length_a   1.000
_cell.length_b   1.000
_cell.length_c   1.000
_cell.angle_alpha   90.00
_cell.angle_beta   90.00
_cell.angle_gamma   90.00
#
_symmetry.space_group_name_H-M   'P 1'
#
loop_
_entity.id
_entity.type
_entity.pdbx_description
1 polymer ?
#
loop_
_entity_poly.entity_id
_entity_poly.type
_entity_poly.pdbx_seq_one_letter_code
_entity_poly.pdbx_strand_id
1 'polypeptide(L)'
;MKHAIAIVCLPKRFITQEEYEREKAELEKLQQEVFQTDGDPWAAMIHNSRLASRRKRCLSIIQRYETQTAAPTLPMELHVVKIGDIAFASNRFELFMDYMHRIQARSPFEQTFIIQLAATPGMNGGTYLATERAAANKGYSASLYCNQVSPEGGQKLVDETVRILKDIH
;
A
#
# COMPACT_ATOMS: atom_id res chain seq x y z
N MET A 1 15.12 -15.47 22.96
CA MET A 1 14.12 -14.99 21.98
C MET A 1 13.47 -13.73 22.55
N LYS A 2 13.27 -12.69 21.74
CA LYS A 2 12.50 -11.50 22.13
C LYS A 2 11.49 -11.19 21.02
N HIS A 3 10.32 -10.66 21.35
CA HIS A 3 9.29 -10.26 20.39
C HIS A 3 8.71 -8.92 20.82
N ALA A 4 8.62 -7.99 19.88
CA ALA A 4 7.95 -6.71 20.03
C ALA A 4 6.82 -6.58 19.00
N ILE A 5 5.71 -5.99 19.43
CA ILE A 5 4.56 -5.64 18.59
C ILE A 5 4.32 -4.13 18.73
N ALA A 6 4.06 -3.44 17.63
CA ALA A 6 3.71 -2.03 17.63
C ALA A 6 2.65 -1.72 16.56
N ILE A 7 1.75 -0.78 16.86
CA ILE A 7 0.90 -0.16 15.84
C ILE A 7 1.61 1.09 15.33
N VAL A 8 2.02 1.08 14.07
CA VAL A 8 2.66 2.21 13.41
C VAL A 8 1.63 2.95 12.56
N CYS A 9 1.33 4.20 12.93
CA CYS A 9 0.45 5.07 12.16
C CYS A 9 1.23 5.75 11.03
N LEU A 10 1.08 5.24 9.81
CA LEU A 10 1.82 5.66 8.62
C LEU A 10 1.05 6.77 7.88
N PRO A 11 1.67 7.92 7.57
CA PRO A 11 1.08 8.93 6.70
C PRO A 11 0.50 8.35 5.40
N LYS A 12 -0.77 8.65 5.11
CA LYS A 12 -1.41 8.21 3.87
C LYS A 12 -0.91 9.02 2.68
N ARG A 13 -0.97 8.41 1.50
CA ARG A 13 -0.84 9.14 0.23
C ARG A 13 -2.14 9.90 0.00
N PHE A 14 -2.07 11.21 0.12
CA PHE A 14 -3.18 12.10 -0.20
C PHE A 14 -3.44 12.10 -1.71
N ILE A 15 -4.71 12.27 -2.05
CA ILE A 15 -5.20 12.50 -3.39
C ILE A 15 -5.22 14.01 -3.60
N THR A 16 -4.65 14.48 -4.70
CA THR A 16 -4.67 15.90 -5.05
C THR A 16 -6.01 16.29 -5.67
N GLN A 17 -6.35 17.58 -5.68
CA GLN A 17 -7.55 18.08 -6.35
C GLN A 17 -7.54 17.71 -7.85
N GLU A 18 -6.38 17.80 -8.52
CA GLU A 18 -6.22 17.41 -9.92
C GLU A 18 -6.49 15.91 -10.14
N GLU A 19 -5.96 15.05 -9.27
CA GLU A 19 -6.23 13.61 -9.33
C GLU A 19 -7.72 13.32 -9.12
N TYR A 20 -8.35 13.99 -8.15
CA TYR A 20 -9.77 13.87 -7.86
C TYR A 20 -10.64 14.27 -9.05
N GLU A 21 -10.39 15.43 -9.65
CA GLU A 21 -11.13 15.91 -10.82
C GLU A 21 -10.97 15.00 -12.02
N ARG A 22 -9.75 14.49 -12.26
CA ARG A 22 -9.49 13.51 -13.32
C ARG A 22 -10.29 12.24 -13.12
N GLU A 23 -10.31 11.68 -11.90
CA GLU A 23 -11.07 10.45 -11.63
C GLU A 23 -12.58 10.66 -11.67
N LYS A 24 -13.08 11.86 -11.34
CA LYS A 24 -14.50 12.21 -11.54
C LYS A 24 -14.87 12.24 -13.02
N ALA A 25 -14.09 12.94 -13.83
CA ALA A 25 -14.33 13.00 -15.27
C ALA A 25 -14.23 11.62 -15.94
N GLU A 26 -13.29 10.78 -15.50
CA GLU A 26 -13.17 9.40 -15.98
C GLU A 26 -14.37 8.55 -15.54
N LEU A 27 -14.85 8.68 -14.30
CA LEU A 27 -16.05 7.98 -13.84
C LEU A 27 -17.29 8.36 -14.65
N GLU A 28 -17.48 9.64 -14.95
CA GLU A 28 -18.61 10.12 -15.78
C GLU A 28 -18.58 9.50 -17.18
N LYS A 29 -17.41 9.44 -17.82
CA LYS A 29 -17.23 8.74 -19.11
C LYS A 29 -17.56 7.26 -18.99
N LEU A 30 -16.99 6.60 -17.99
CA LEU A 30 -17.22 5.18 -17.73
C LEU A 30 -18.69 4.86 -17.44
N GLN A 31 -19.46 5.78 -16.85
CA GLN A 31 -20.88 5.57 -16.55
C GLN A 31 -21.75 5.56 -17.82
N GLN A 32 -21.28 6.19 -18.91
CA GLN A 32 -21.98 6.17 -20.21
C GLN A 32 -21.81 4.82 -20.94
N GLU A 33 -20.76 4.06 -20.64
CA GLU A 33 -20.57 2.71 -21.21
C GLU A 33 -21.61 1.74 -20.63
N VAL A 34 -22.27 0.94 -21.47
CA VAL A 34 -23.25 -0.07 -21.01
C VAL A 34 -22.61 -1.44 -20.86
N PHE A 35 -23.12 -2.24 -19.94
CA PHE A 35 -22.72 -3.65 -19.87
C PHE A 35 -23.20 -4.40 -21.11
N GLN A 36 -22.36 -5.29 -21.62
CA GLN A 36 -22.69 -6.18 -22.72
C GLN A 36 -23.56 -7.32 -22.21
N THR A 37 -24.74 -7.49 -22.81
CA THR A 37 -25.70 -8.55 -22.48
C THR A 37 -25.88 -9.56 -23.61
N ASP A 38 -25.40 -9.23 -24.81
CA ASP A 38 -25.55 -10.03 -26.03
C ASP A 38 -24.18 -10.45 -26.58
N GLY A 39 -24.16 -11.50 -27.42
CA GLY A 39 -22.95 -12.00 -28.07
C GLY A 39 -22.23 -13.10 -27.29
N ASP A 40 -20.91 -13.21 -27.48
CA ASP A 40 -20.08 -14.23 -26.84
C ASP A 40 -20.03 -14.01 -25.31
N PRO A 41 -20.48 -14.99 -24.48
CA PRO A 41 -20.49 -14.85 -23.03
C PRO A 41 -19.11 -14.56 -22.42
N TRP A 42 -18.04 -15.10 -23.01
CA TRP A 42 -16.68 -14.88 -22.51
C TRP A 42 -16.21 -13.45 -22.75
N ALA A 43 -16.40 -12.93 -23.98
CA ALA A 43 -16.13 -11.54 -24.31
C ALA A 43 -16.94 -10.57 -23.43
N ALA A 44 -18.24 -10.84 -23.26
CA ALA A 44 -19.11 -10.04 -22.41
C ALA A 44 -18.64 -10.04 -20.95
N MET A 45 -18.25 -11.20 -20.40
CA MET A 45 -17.71 -11.31 -19.05
C MET A 45 -16.45 -10.45 -18.88
N ILE A 46 -15.49 -10.52 -19.81
CA ILE A 46 -14.24 -9.74 -19.75
C ILE A 46 -14.54 -8.25 -19.82
N HIS A 47 -15.39 -7.82 -20.75
CA HIS A 47 -15.77 -6.41 -20.89
C HIS A 47 -16.44 -5.89 -19.63
N ASN A 48 -17.47 -6.58 -19.13
CA ASN A 48 -18.25 -6.17 -17.97
C ASN A 48 -17.38 -6.14 -16.70
N SER A 49 -16.48 -7.12 -16.52
CA SER A 49 -15.55 -7.16 -15.39
C SER A 49 -14.57 -5.98 -15.41
N ARG A 50 -14.01 -5.65 -16.58
CA ARG A 50 -13.12 -4.48 -16.74
C ARG A 50 -13.85 -3.17 -16.47
N LEU A 51 -15.05 -3.01 -17.01
CA LEU A 51 -15.85 -1.80 -16.81
C LEU A 51 -16.22 -1.61 -15.33
N ALA A 52 -16.69 -2.67 -14.67
CA ALA A 52 -17.00 -2.64 -13.24
C ALA A 52 -15.76 -2.31 -12.38
N SER A 53 -14.61 -2.92 -12.68
CA SER A 53 -13.35 -2.65 -11.99
C SER A 53 -12.88 -1.20 -12.17
N ARG A 54 -12.92 -0.67 -13.40
CA ARG A 54 -12.54 0.74 -13.68
C ARG A 54 -13.42 1.72 -12.91
N ARG A 55 -14.75 1.53 -12.95
CA ARG A 55 -15.69 2.36 -12.17
C ARG A 55 -15.40 2.32 -10.67
N LYS A 56 -15.18 1.11 -10.12
CA LYS A 56 -14.86 0.93 -8.70
C LYS A 56 -13.55 1.62 -8.31
N ARG A 57 -12.53 1.60 -9.19
CA ARG A 57 -11.26 2.27 -8.96
C ARG A 57 -11.42 3.79 -8.89
N CYS A 58 -12.14 4.41 -9.82
CA CYS A 58 -12.42 5.85 -9.78
C CYS A 58 -13.20 6.24 -8.52
N LEU A 59 -14.28 5.50 -8.21
CA LEU A 59 -15.06 5.71 -6.98
C LEU A 59 -14.19 5.62 -5.72
N SER A 60 -13.26 4.66 -5.66
CA SER A 60 -12.35 4.52 -4.52
C SER A 60 -11.43 5.74 -4.35
N ILE A 61 -10.97 6.37 -5.43
CA ILE A 61 -10.15 7.59 -5.34
C ILE A 61 -10.98 8.79 -4.92
N ILE A 62 -12.19 8.95 -5.47
CA ILE A 62 -13.14 10.00 -5.10
C ILE A 62 -13.43 9.92 -3.59
N GLN A 63 -13.80 8.74 -3.10
CA GLN A 63 -14.08 8.53 -1.68
C GLN A 63 -12.84 8.79 -0.80
N ARG A 64 -11.64 8.39 -1.26
CA ARG A 64 -10.40 8.69 -0.54
C ARG A 64 -10.18 10.20 -0.43
N TYR A 65 -10.37 10.95 -1.51
CA TYR A 65 -10.23 12.41 -1.49
C TYR A 65 -11.19 13.06 -0.49
N GLU A 66 -12.45 12.62 -0.48
CA GLU A 66 -13.50 13.18 0.39
C GLU A 66 -13.28 12.86 1.88
N THR A 67 -12.59 11.76 2.18
CA THR A 67 -12.43 11.26 3.57
C THR A 67 -11.01 11.38 4.14
N GLN A 68 -10.01 11.70 3.32
CA GLN A 68 -8.59 11.63 3.71
C GLN A 68 -8.20 12.54 4.87
N THR A 69 -8.87 13.67 5.05
CA THR A 69 -8.59 14.62 6.15
C THR A 69 -9.03 14.09 7.51
N ALA A 70 -10.10 13.30 7.56
CA ALA A 70 -10.61 12.71 8.81
C ALA A 70 -9.69 11.61 9.36
N ALA A 71 -8.95 10.93 8.49
CA ALA A 71 -8.04 9.86 8.86
C ALA A 71 -6.74 9.94 8.03
N PRO A 72 -5.82 10.86 8.36
CA PRO A 72 -4.63 11.15 7.54
C PRO A 72 -3.56 10.07 7.62
N THR A 73 -3.70 9.10 8.53
CA THR A 73 -2.77 7.99 8.71
C THR A 73 -3.44 6.64 8.54
N LEU A 74 -2.65 5.63 8.17
CA LEU A 74 -3.03 4.23 8.08
C LEU A 74 -2.32 3.47 9.21
N PRO A 75 -3.05 2.87 10.16
CA PRO A 75 -2.44 2.00 11.16
C PRO A 75 -1.97 0.69 10.50
N MET A 76 -0.77 0.27 10.88
CA MET A 76 -0.20 -1.02 10.52
C MET A 76 0.36 -1.71 11.78
N GLU A 77 0.06 -2.99 11.94
CA GLU A 77 0.69 -3.84 12.96
C GLU A 77 2.08 -4.31 12.49
N LEU A 78 3.10 -3.97 13.28
CA LEU A 78 4.51 -4.31 13.06
C LEU A 78 4.94 -5.34 14.11
N HIS A 79 5.44 -6.48 13.66
CA HIS A 79 6.08 -7.49 14.52
C HIS A 79 7.57 -7.47 14.25
N VAL A 80 8.36 -7.47 15.32
CA VAL A 80 9.81 -7.70 15.25
C VAL A 80 10.19 -8.83 16.21
N VAL A 81 10.76 -9.90 15.68
CA VAL A 81 11.11 -11.12 16.44
C VAL A 81 12.60 -11.39 16.34
N LYS A 82 13.28 -11.50 17.48
CA LYS A 82 14.67 -11.95 17.62
C LYS A 82 14.73 -13.44 17.93
N ILE A 83 15.50 -14.20 17.16
CA ILE A 83 15.82 -15.61 17.39
C ILE A 83 17.34 -15.77 17.25
N GLY A 84 18.06 -16.02 18.35
CA GLY A 84 19.53 -15.98 18.32
C GLY A 84 20.03 -14.61 17.86
N ASP A 85 20.92 -14.61 16.86
CA ASP A 85 21.52 -13.40 16.26
C ASP A 85 20.85 -12.95 14.95
N ILE A 86 19.68 -13.53 14.63
CA ILE A 86 18.83 -13.13 13.51
C ILE A 86 17.54 -12.45 13.97
N ALA A 87 16.98 -11.63 13.10
CA ALA A 87 15.70 -10.96 13.32
C ALA A 87 14.73 -11.08 12.14
N PHE A 88 13.44 -11.03 12.44
CA PHE A 88 12.34 -10.98 11.48
C PHE A 88 11.53 -9.71 11.74
N ALA A 89 11.28 -8.90 10.71
CA ALA A 89 10.44 -7.71 10.79
C ALA A 89 9.30 -7.80 9.77
N SER A 90 8.06 -7.73 10.24
CA SER A 90 6.86 -7.87 9.40
C SER A 90 6.33 -6.54 8.88
N ASN A 91 5.65 -6.55 7.74
CA ASN A 91 4.83 -5.43 7.29
C ASN A 91 3.68 -5.94 6.41
N ARG A 92 2.60 -5.15 6.34
CA ARG A 92 1.41 -5.50 5.56
C ARG A 92 1.55 -5.28 4.05
N PHE A 93 2.63 -4.70 3.56
CA PHE A 93 2.73 -4.21 2.19
C PHE A 93 3.48 -5.16 1.27
N GLU A 94 3.22 -5.04 -0.03
CA GLU A 94 4.19 -5.38 -1.08
C GLU A 94 5.24 -4.26 -1.08
N LEU A 95 6.29 -4.45 -0.28
CA LEU A 95 7.26 -3.42 0.06
C LEU A 95 8.35 -3.34 -1.01
N PHE A 96 8.60 -2.13 -1.53
CA PHE A 96 9.69 -1.90 -2.46
C PHE A 96 11.04 -2.22 -1.80
N MET A 97 11.93 -2.88 -2.56
CA MET A 97 13.22 -3.38 -2.06
C MET A 97 14.09 -2.31 -1.41
N ASP A 98 13.99 -1.06 -1.86
CA ASP A 98 14.69 0.09 -1.26
C ASP A 98 14.46 0.19 0.26
N TYR A 99 13.20 0.11 0.71
CA TYR A 99 12.87 0.16 2.14
C TYR A 99 13.45 -1.05 2.89
N MET A 100 13.37 -2.24 2.30
CA MET A 100 13.96 -3.45 2.87
C MET A 100 15.48 -3.31 3.05
N HIS A 101 16.21 -2.88 2.03
CA HIS A 101 17.66 -2.68 2.12
C HIS A 101 18.02 -1.64 3.18
N ARG A 102 17.24 -0.57 3.31
CA ARG A 102 17.48 0.47 4.31
C ARG A 102 17.26 -0.02 5.73
N ILE A 103 16.29 -0.93 5.96
CA ILE A 103 16.11 -1.59 7.25
C ILE A 103 17.30 -2.53 7.52
N GLN A 104 17.62 -3.40 6.57
CA GLN A 104 18.69 -4.40 6.72
C GLN A 104 20.05 -3.75 6.98
N ALA A 105 20.41 -2.71 6.22
CA ALA A 105 21.68 -2.01 6.38
C ALA A 105 21.84 -1.27 7.72
N ARG A 106 20.73 -1.01 8.43
CA ARG A 106 20.70 -0.32 9.73
C ARG A 106 20.41 -1.26 10.90
N SER A 107 20.21 -2.54 10.63
CA SER A 107 19.89 -3.56 11.62
C SER A 107 21.16 -3.97 12.37
N PRO A 108 21.11 -4.18 13.71
CA PRO A 108 22.24 -4.68 14.47
C PRO A 108 22.41 -6.21 14.41
N PHE A 109 21.49 -6.94 13.78
CA PHE A 109 21.53 -8.40 13.68
C PHE A 109 22.39 -8.88 12.50
N GLU A 110 22.98 -10.07 12.62
CA GLU A 110 23.76 -10.69 11.53
C GLU A 110 22.91 -10.85 10.26
N GLN A 111 21.63 -11.21 10.44
CA GLN A 111 20.66 -11.27 9.36
C GLN A 111 19.31 -10.73 9.82
N THR A 112 18.68 -9.93 8.96
CA THR A 112 17.32 -9.44 9.17
C THR A 112 16.45 -9.79 7.98
N PHE A 113 15.39 -10.56 8.23
CA PHE A 113 14.40 -10.95 7.24
C PHE A 113 13.22 -9.98 7.27
N ILE A 114 12.88 -9.43 6.10
CA ILE A 114 11.69 -8.59 5.94
C ILE A 114 10.54 -9.46 5.44
N ILE A 115 9.53 -9.65 6.28
CA ILE A 115 8.36 -10.47 5.98
C ILE A 115 7.24 -9.55 5.49
N GLN A 116 6.93 -9.65 4.21
CA GLN A 116 5.90 -8.84 3.54
C GLN A 116 4.53 -9.51 3.64
N LEU A 117 3.47 -8.74 3.37
CA LEU A 117 2.08 -9.22 3.36
C LEU A 117 1.64 -9.93 4.65
N ALA A 118 2.21 -9.53 5.78
CA ALA A 118 1.90 -10.07 7.10
C ALA A 118 1.03 -9.09 7.91
N ALA A 119 0.20 -9.61 8.81
CA ALA A 119 -0.75 -8.82 9.61
C ALA A 119 -1.64 -7.88 8.74
N THR A 120 -2.08 -8.39 7.59
CA THR A 120 -2.92 -7.65 6.63
C THR A 120 -4.38 -7.63 7.10
N PRO A 121 -4.99 -6.45 7.34
CA PRO A 121 -6.38 -6.39 7.77
C PRO A 121 -7.33 -6.56 6.58
N GLY A 122 -8.02 -7.71 6.53
CA GLY A 122 -9.00 -8.02 5.49
C GLY A 122 -8.42 -8.10 4.08
N MET A 123 -9.31 -8.19 3.08
CA MET A 123 -8.90 -8.44 1.68
C MET A 123 -8.14 -7.28 1.02
N ASN A 124 -8.36 -6.04 1.48
CA ASN A 124 -7.68 -4.84 0.97
C ASN A 124 -6.54 -4.40 1.90
N GLY A 125 -6.10 -5.32 2.77
CA GLY A 125 -5.08 -5.10 3.78
C GLY A 125 -3.69 -4.93 3.17
N GLY A 126 -3.34 -5.75 2.18
CA GLY A 126 -2.06 -5.70 1.50
C GLY A 126 -2.10 -4.82 0.26
N THR A 127 -1.31 -3.75 0.25
CA THR A 127 -1.12 -2.89 -0.93
C THR A 127 0.37 -2.70 -1.20
N TYR A 128 0.71 -2.12 -2.35
CA TYR A 128 2.08 -1.65 -2.56
C TYR A 128 2.41 -0.48 -1.64
N LEU A 129 3.70 -0.38 -1.31
CA LEU A 129 4.30 0.79 -0.71
C LEU A 129 5.51 1.24 -1.53
N ALA A 130 5.23 2.15 -2.47
CA ALA A 130 6.21 2.68 -3.39
C ALA A 130 7.12 3.73 -2.74
N THR A 131 8.36 3.77 -3.20
CA THR A 131 9.30 4.86 -2.89
C THR A 131 8.91 6.15 -3.60
N GLU A 132 9.47 7.27 -3.16
CA GLU A 132 9.29 8.57 -3.82
C GLU A 132 9.70 8.53 -5.29
N ARG A 133 10.88 7.96 -5.58
CA ARG A 133 11.37 7.70 -6.94
C ARG A 133 10.37 6.90 -7.77
N ALA A 134 9.76 5.86 -7.20
CA ALA A 134 8.82 5.02 -7.93
C ALA A 134 7.50 5.76 -8.17
N ALA A 135 7.00 6.47 -7.17
CA ALA A 135 5.80 7.31 -7.25
C ALA A 135 5.94 8.38 -8.35
N ALA A 136 7.11 9.01 -8.47
CA ALA A 136 7.40 9.99 -9.52
C ALA A 136 7.33 9.39 -10.94
N ASN A 137 7.71 8.12 -11.10
CA ASN A 137 7.75 7.42 -12.40
C ASN A 137 6.47 6.65 -12.73
N LYS A 138 5.45 6.67 -11.86
CA LYS A 138 4.07 6.19 -12.11
C LYS A 138 3.94 4.76 -12.67
N GLY A 139 4.86 3.85 -12.34
CA GLY A 139 4.73 2.43 -12.70
C GLY A 139 3.48 1.78 -12.07
N TYR A 140 3.08 0.59 -12.52
CA TYR A 140 1.86 -0.10 -12.04
C TYR A 140 1.77 -0.17 -10.51
N SER A 141 2.83 -0.66 -9.87
CA SER A 141 2.97 -0.80 -8.41
C SER A 141 3.13 0.54 -7.68
N ALA A 142 3.38 1.63 -8.40
CA ALA A 142 3.48 3.00 -7.87
C ALA A 142 2.25 3.86 -8.23
N SER A 143 1.22 3.26 -8.84
CA SER A 143 0.03 4.00 -9.25
C SER A 143 -0.81 4.46 -8.07
N LEU A 144 -1.58 5.52 -8.32
CA LEU A 144 -2.58 6.14 -7.44
C LEU A 144 -3.50 5.11 -6.75
N TYR A 145 -3.91 4.08 -7.49
CA TYR A 145 -4.85 3.06 -7.03
C TYR A 145 -4.20 1.98 -6.17
N CYS A 146 -2.88 1.78 -6.31
CA CYS A 146 -2.14 0.70 -5.67
C CYS A 146 -1.45 1.12 -4.37
N ASN A 147 -1.39 2.42 -4.08
CA ASN A 147 -0.65 2.98 -2.94
C ASN A 147 -1.57 3.75 -2.00
N GLN A 148 -1.72 3.23 -0.77
CA GLN A 148 -2.47 3.88 0.31
C GLN A 148 -1.59 4.75 1.20
N VAL A 149 -0.33 4.36 1.37
CA VAL A 149 0.68 5.03 2.22
C VAL A 149 1.60 5.88 1.36
N SER A 150 2.01 7.04 1.87
CA SER A 150 2.93 7.94 1.15
C SER A 150 4.38 7.45 1.25
N PRO A 151 5.30 7.95 0.41
CA PRO A 151 6.72 7.69 0.56
C PRO A 151 7.27 8.08 1.95
N GLU A 152 6.75 9.16 2.54
CA GLU A 152 7.02 9.57 3.93
C GLU A 152 6.55 8.51 4.93
N GLY A 153 5.37 7.91 4.72
CA GLY A 153 4.94 6.76 5.50
C GLY A 153 5.88 5.57 5.37
N GLY A 154 6.41 5.31 4.16
CA GLY A 154 7.45 4.30 3.98
C GLY A 154 8.74 4.64 4.74
N GLN A 155 9.12 5.91 4.81
CA GLN A 155 10.24 6.35 5.64
C GLN A 155 10.00 6.05 7.12
N LYS A 156 8.82 6.42 7.63
CA LYS A 156 8.42 6.17 9.02
C LYS A 156 8.43 4.68 9.35
N LEU A 157 7.97 3.82 8.44
CA LEU A 157 8.04 2.37 8.60
C LEU A 157 9.49 1.89 8.78
N VAL A 158 10.42 2.38 7.96
CA VAL A 158 11.84 2.03 8.10
C VAL A 158 12.37 2.45 9.47
N ASP A 159 12.09 3.69 9.89
CA ASP A 159 12.65 4.24 11.12
C ASP A 159 12.11 3.53 12.37
N GLU A 160 10.81 3.25 12.43
CA GLU A 160 10.21 2.48 13.54
C GLU A 160 10.72 1.03 13.56
N THR A 161 10.88 0.40 12.40
CA THR A 161 11.42 -0.96 12.33
C THR A 161 12.85 -1.01 12.85
N VAL A 162 13.71 -0.09 12.41
CA VAL A 162 15.10 0.00 12.86
C VAL A 162 15.19 0.32 14.35
N ARG A 163 14.33 1.21 14.86
CA ARG A 163 14.28 1.53 16.30
C ARG A 163 13.99 0.27 17.11
N ILE A 164 12.92 -0.47 16.78
CA ILE A 164 12.55 -1.68 17.51
C ILE A 164 13.62 -2.76 17.39
N LEU A 165 14.23 -2.94 16.21
CA LEU A 165 15.36 -3.86 16.03
C LEU A 165 16.51 -3.55 17.00
N LYS A 166 16.85 -2.27 17.18
CA LYS A 166 17.88 -1.85 18.15
C LYS A 166 17.45 -2.08 19.59
N ASP A 167 16.19 -1.83 19.92
CA ASP A 167 15.66 -2.00 21.28
C ASP A 167 15.66 -3.48 21.72
N ILE A 168 15.43 -4.41 20.79
CA ILE A 168 15.38 -5.85 21.09
C ILE A 168 16.69 -6.60 20.83
N HIS A 169 17.71 -5.96 20.25
CA HIS A 169 19.03 -6.57 20.12
C HIS A 169 19.60 -6.94 21.51
#